data_AF-A0A6P8KQF2-F1
#
_entry.id   AF-A0A6P8KQF2-F1
#
_cell.length_a   1.000
_cell.length_b   1.000
_cell.length_c   1.000
_cell.angle_alpha   90.00
_cell.angle_beta   90.00
_cell.angle_gamma   90.00
#
_symmetry.space_group_name_H-M   'P 1'
#
loop_
_entity.id
_entity.type
_entity.pdbx_description
1 polymer ?
#
loop_
_entity_poly.entity_id
_entity_poly.type
_entity_poly.pdbx_seq_one_letter_code
_entity_poly.pdbx_strand_id
1 'polypeptide(L)'
;MKKIENKSKPKTSLKPTPMEVGKARSDKPKPKKGEAPAEKPVKKHKVGVITISNVPKDMTDLRLYEIMRMHSAIGCVYVQPKELSSFKTNNNQRKGWVEFISKSGAKKIARELNNKPITGNKSSPFYGLLWNMKFLPRFKWDHLRDRVKYEVGLTYKRLHAHARKQTALNNPHKSEFIKKQAKKAK
;
A
#
# COMPACT_ATOMS: atom_id res chain seq x y z
N MET A 1 9.84 -40.41 37.30
CA MET A 1 9.97 -41.09 35.98
C MET A 1 9.26 -40.21 34.95
N LYS A 2 9.79 -39.81 33.79
CA LYS A 2 11.05 -39.98 33.06
C LYS A 2 11.29 -38.70 32.26
N LYS A 3 12.56 -38.47 31.93
CA LYS A 3 13.17 -37.26 31.36
C LYS A 3 12.79 -37.08 29.88
N ILE A 4 12.69 -35.82 29.48
CA ILE A 4 12.80 -35.37 28.09
C ILE A 4 14.30 -35.32 27.76
N GLU A 5 14.76 -36.10 26.79
CA GLU A 5 16.13 -35.99 26.26
C GLU A 5 16.07 -35.60 24.78
N ASN A 6 16.70 -34.48 24.50
CA ASN A 6 16.83 -33.85 23.19
C ASN A 6 18.31 -33.90 22.82
N LYS A 7 18.70 -34.70 21.81
CA LYS A 7 20.07 -34.74 21.27
C LYS A 7 20.07 -35.15 19.79
N SER A 8 20.47 -34.25 18.91
CA SER A 8 21.61 -34.44 17.98
C SER A 8 21.65 -33.34 16.89
N LYS A 9 22.64 -32.46 17.03
CA LYS A 9 23.33 -31.77 15.92
C LYS A 9 24.58 -32.61 15.55
N PRO A 10 25.51 -32.13 14.70
CA PRO A 10 25.44 -31.75 13.30
C PRO A 10 26.49 -32.56 12.47
N LYS A 11 26.51 -32.48 11.14
CA LYS A 11 27.71 -32.89 10.37
C LYS A 11 28.05 -31.88 9.26
N THR A 12 29.26 -31.36 9.39
CA THR A 12 30.03 -30.51 8.48
C THR A 12 31.15 -31.36 7.86
N SER A 13 31.73 -30.88 6.74
CA SER A 13 32.94 -31.33 6.02
C SER A 13 32.73 -32.56 5.12
N LEU A 14 33.15 -32.56 3.84
CA LEU A 14 34.55 -32.63 3.39
C LEU A 14 34.75 -32.07 1.95
N LYS A 15 35.93 -31.46 1.71
CA LYS A 15 36.72 -31.39 0.45
C LYS A 15 38.09 -32.09 0.76
N PRO A 16 39.11 -32.28 -0.13
CA PRO A 16 39.29 -32.02 -1.58
C PRO A 16 40.04 -33.15 -2.38
N THR A 17 40.45 -32.83 -3.64
CA THR A 17 41.64 -33.29 -4.45
C THR A 17 41.43 -34.31 -5.62
N PRO A 18 42.41 -34.52 -6.54
CA PRO A 18 42.74 -33.71 -7.74
C PRO A 18 42.90 -34.59 -9.03
N MET A 19 43.59 -34.10 -10.08
CA MET A 19 44.00 -34.78 -11.36
C MET A 19 43.08 -34.45 -12.57
N GLU A 20 43.53 -34.15 -13.79
CA GLU A 20 44.85 -33.94 -14.39
C GLU A 20 44.67 -33.15 -15.71
N VAL A 21 45.77 -32.57 -16.19
CA VAL A 21 45.90 -31.76 -17.40
C VAL A 21 45.97 -32.64 -18.66
N GLY A 22 45.25 -32.27 -19.72
CA GLY A 22 45.44 -32.81 -21.06
C GLY A 22 45.16 -31.76 -22.14
N LYS A 23 46.20 -31.37 -22.86
CA LYS A 23 46.28 -30.26 -23.82
C LYS A 23 46.41 -30.83 -25.24
N ALA A 24 45.55 -30.42 -26.17
CA ALA A 24 45.85 -30.51 -27.61
C ALA A 24 45.14 -29.39 -28.38
N ARG A 25 45.92 -28.67 -29.20
CA ARG A 25 45.56 -27.59 -30.14
C ARG A 25 45.27 -28.24 -31.50
N SER A 26 44.30 -27.77 -32.30
CA SER A 26 44.41 -26.89 -33.49
C SER A 26 43.01 -26.90 -34.15
N ASP A 27 42.45 -25.95 -34.91
CA ASP A 27 42.92 -24.83 -35.72
C ASP A 27 41.75 -23.84 -35.95
N LYS A 28 42.04 -22.59 -36.34
CA LYS A 28 41.08 -21.48 -36.52
C LYS A 28 40.48 -21.49 -37.95
N PRO A 29 39.25 -21.00 -38.19
CA PRO A 29 39.10 -19.60 -38.63
C PRO A 29 37.88 -18.87 -38.03
N LYS A 30 37.99 -17.54 -37.86
CA LYS A 30 36.91 -16.61 -37.41
C LYS A 30 36.64 -15.66 -38.58
N PRO A 31 35.38 -15.37 -38.98
CA PRO A 31 34.64 -14.15 -38.59
C PRO A 31 33.12 -14.42 -38.42
N LYS A 32 32.18 -13.61 -37.90
CA LYS A 32 32.07 -12.24 -37.39
C LYS A 32 30.72 -12.15 -36.61
N LYS A 33 30.70 -11.33 -35.56
CA LYS A 33 29.59 -10.53 -34.99
C LYS A 33 28.18 -11.14 -34.87
N GLY A 34 27.81 -11.43 -33.63
CA GLY A 34 26.45 -11.30 -33.11
C GLY A 34 26.55 -10.88 -31.64
N GLU A 35 26.60 -9.57 -31.39
CA GLU A 35 26.53 -9.01 -30.04
C GLU A 35 25.21 -9.45 -29.41
N ALA A 36 25.29 -10.23 -28.33
CA ALA A 36 24.19 -10.38 -27.40
C ALA A 36 23.76 -8.99 -26.93
N PRO A 37 22.47 -8.63 -26.91
CA PRO A 37 22.05 -7.33 -26.44
C PRO A 37 22.44 -7.20 -24.97
N ALA A 38 23.37 -6.30 -24.69
CA ALA A 38 23.73 -5.91 -23.34
C ALA A 38 22.46 -5.55 -22.57
N GLU A 39 22.11 -6.36 -21.57
CA GLU A 39 21.02 -6.08 -20.65
C GLU A 39 21.32 -4.78 -19.92
N LYS A 40 20.65 -3.70 -20.35
CA LYS A 40 20.74 -2.40 -19.69
C LYS A 40 20.30 -2.60 -18.24
N PRO A 41 21.03 -2.03 -17.25
CA PRO A 41 20.64 -2.15 -15.86
C PRO A 41 19.21 -1.62 -15.69
N VAL A 42 18.31 -2.50 -15.23
CA VAL A 42 16.90 -2.17 -15.02
C VAL A 42 16.83 -1.03 -14.01
N LYS A 43 16.63 0.19 -14.52
CA LYS A 43 16.51 1.39 -13.69
C LYS A 43 15.30 1.16 -12.78
N LYS A 44 15.54 1.04 -11.46
CA LYS A 44 14.47 0.93 -10.47
C LYS A 44 13.45 2.04 -10.71
N HIS A 45 12.26 1.66 -11.16
CA HIS A 45 11.21 2.63 -11.46
C HIS A 45 10.82 3.35 -10.18
N LYS A 46 10.80 4.68 -10.23
CA LYS A 46 10.25 5.48 -9.13
C LYS A 46 8.74 5.33 -9.17
N VAL A 47 8.13 4.97 -8.05
CA VAL A 47 6.67 4.94 -7.91
C VAL A 47 6.08 6.35 -7.94
N GLY A 48 4.81 6.46 -8.32
CA GLY A 48 4.07 7.72 -8.34
C GLY A 48 2.64 7.54 -7.86
N VAL A 49 2.14 8.49 -7.08
CA VAL A 49 0.79 8.45 -6.51
C VAL A 49 -0.10 9.52 -7.16
N ILE A 50 -1.32 9.14 -7.50
CA ILE A 50 -2.39 10.03 -7.96
C ILE A 50 -3.48 10.07 -6.89
N THR A 51 -3.98 11.27 -6.58
CA THR A 51 -5.22 11.45 -5.83
C THR A 51 -6.40 11.62 -6.75
N ILE A 52 -7.52 11.01 -6.39
CA ILE A 52 -8.82 11.16 -7.03
C ILE A 52 -9.75 11.86 -6.04
N SER A 53 -10.18 13.08 -6.35
CA SER A 53 -10.94 13.90 -5.40
C SER A 53 -12.42 13.54 -5.34
N ASN A 54 -12.96 12.99 -6.44
CA ASN A 54 -14.37 12.66 -6.58
C ASN A 54 -14.54 11.20 -7.02
N VAL A 55 -14.45 10.28 -6.07
CA VAL A 55 -14.71 8.86 -6.32
C VAL A 55 -16.22 8.60 -6.18
N PRO A 56 -16.89 8.09 -7.23
CA PRO A 56 -18.33 7.83 -7.19
C PRO A 56 -18.72 6.91 -6.03
N LYS A 57 -19.94 7.07 -5.50
CA LYS A 57 -20.43 6.32 -4.31
C LYS A 57 -20.35 4.81 -4.46
N ASP A 58 -20.65 4.29 -5.65
CA ASP A 58 -20.70 2.84 -5.89
C ASP A 58 -19.36 2.28 -6.41
N MET A 59 -18.33 3.12 -6.48
CA MET A 59 -17.00 2.69 -6.90
C MET A 59 -16.22 2.13 -5.71
N THR A 60 -15.84 0.86 -5.79
CA THR A 60 -14.97 0.18 -4.81
C THR A 60 -13.49 0.31 -5.19
N ASP A 61 -12.60 0.04 -4.25
CA ASP A 61 -11.15 -0.02 -4.48
C ASP A 61 -10.80 -0.98 -5.61
N LEU A 62 -11.45 -2.15 -5.63
CA LEU A 62 -11.28 -3.16 -6.67
C LEU A 62 -11.71 -2.64 -8.04
N ARG A 63 -12.87 -1.98 -8.11
CA ARG A 63 -13.35 -1.43 -9.38
C ARG A 63 -12.44 -0.32 -9.90
N LEU A 64 -11.96 0.53 -9.01
CA LEU A 64 -10.99 1.57 -9.36
C LEU A 64 -9.68 0.95 -9.85
N TYR A 65 -9.19 -0.10 -9.19
CA TYR A 65 -8.02 -0.86 -9.61
C TYR A 65 -8.19 -1.45 -11.02
N GLU A 66 -9.33 -2.09 -11.30
CA GLU A 66 -9.65 -2.67 -12.61
C GLU A 66 -9.67 -1.66 -13.75
N ILE A 67 -10.16 -0.44 -13.49
CA ILE A 67 -10.17 0.62 -14.52
C ILE A 67 -8.76 1.14 -14.73
N MET A 68 -8.04 1.45 -13.65
CA MET A 68 -6.72 2.07 -13.72
C MET A 68 -5.66 1.10 -14.28
N ARG A 69 -5.78 -0.22 -14.05
CA ARG A 69 -4.79 -1.21 -14.50
C ARG A 69 -4.72 -1.31 -16.02
N MET A 70 -5.79 -0.93 -16.72
CA MET A 70 -5.84 -0.89 -18.18
C MET A 70 -4.91 0.20 -18.75
N HIS A 71 -4.58 1.22 -17.96
CA HIS A 71 -3.74 2.33 -18.39
C HIS A 71 -2.26 2.15 -18.01
N SER A 72 -1.96 1.61 -16.83
CA SER A 72 -0.59 1.35 -16.38
C SER A 72 -0.57 0.37 -15.22
N ALA A 73 0.61 -0.21 -14.95
CA ALA A 73 0.81 -1.11 -13.82
C ALA A 73 0.66 -0.38 -12.47
N ILE A 74 -0.21 -0.92 -11.63
CA ILE A 74 -0.58 -0.39 -10.32
C ILE A 74 0.14 -1.17 -9.22
N GLY A 75 0.52 -0.47 -8.15
CA GLY A 75 0.96 -1.08 -6.90
C GLY A 75 -0.19 -1.23 -5.92
N CYS A 76 -0.76 -0.12 -5.47
CA CYS A 76 -1.77 -0.07 -4.41
C CYS A 76 -2.92 0.90 -4.74
N VAL A 77 -4.11 0.61 -4.23
CA VAL A 77 -5.31 1.45 -4.35
C VAL A 77 -5.97 1.55 -2.98
N TYR A 78 -6.53 2.72 -2.69
CA TYR A 78 -7.27 2.99 -1.46
C TYR A 78 -8.34 4.02 -1.78
N VAL A 79 -9.60 3.70 -1.50
CA VAL A 79 -10.68 4.68 -1.47
C VAL A 79 -11.07 4.90 -0.02
N GLN A 80 -11.26 6.17 0.33
CA GLN A 80 -11.73 6.55 1.65
C GLN A 80 -13.11 5.90 1.93
N PRO A 81 -13.25 5.16 3.03
CA PRO A 81 -14.54 4.63 3.47
C PRO A 81 -15.57 5.75 3.63
N LYS A 82 -16.84 5.41 3.41
CA LYS A 82 -17.95 6.39 3.42
C LYS A 82 -18.08 7.06 4.78
N GLU A 83 -17.83 6.33 5.85
CA GLU A 83 -17.95 6.73 7.25
C GLU A 83 -16.91 7.80 7.63
N LEU A 84 -15.77 7.82 6.92
CA LEU A 84 -14.67 8.74 7.17
C LEU A 84 -14.75 9.99 6.28
N SER A 85 -15.68 10.06 5.33
CA SER A 85 -15.93 11.26 4.53
C SER A 85 -16.38 12.39 5.45
N SER A 86 -15.48 13.32 5.75
CA SER A 86 -15.69 14.37 6.75
C SER A 86 -16.69 15.46 6.34
N PHE A 87 -17.36 15.29 5.21
CA PHE A 87 -18.28 16.29 4.69
C PHE A 87 -19.72 15.94 5.09
N LYS A 88 -20.21 16.66 6.10
CA LYS A 88 -21.65 16.82 6.42
C LYS A 88 -22.45 17.49 5.28
N THR A 89 -21.84 17.71 4.12
CA THR A 89 -22.51 18.21 2.92
C THR A 89 -22.97 17.01 2.11
N ASN A 90 -24.14 17.11 1.49
CA ASN A 90 -24.74 16.09 0.62
C ASN A 90 -23.88 15.68 -0.61
N ASN A 91 -22.63 16.16 -0.69
CA ASN A 91 -21.69 15.85 -1.74
C ASN A 91 -20.97 14.55 -1.41
N ASN A 92 -21.29 13.49 -2.16
CA ASN A 92 -20.64 12.17 -2.20
C ASN A 92 -19.15 12.19 -2.62
N GLN A 93 -18.38 13.21 -2.24
CA GLN A 93 -16.99 13.39 -2.62
C GLN A 93 -16.07 12.56 -1.73
N ARG A 94 -16.05 11.25 -1.97
CA ARG A 94 -15.03 10.36 -1.41
C ARG A 94 -13.71 10.58 -2.13
N LYS A 95 -12.61 10.57 -1.39
CA LYS A 95 -11.26 10.66 -1.95
C LYS A 95 -10.68 9.27 -2.19
N GLY A 96 -9.87 9.13 -3.23
CA GLY A 96 -9.12 7.92 -3.54
C GLY A 96 -7.66 8.21 -3.82
N TRP A 97 -6.80 7.22 -3.62
CA TRP A 97 -5.39 7.25 -3.92
C TRP A 97 -5.02 6.00 -4.71
N VAL A 98 -4.23 6.20 -5.77
CA VAL A 98 -3.73 5.13 -6.62
C VAL A 98 -2.22 5.28 -6.76
N GLU A 99 -1.48 4.26 -6.35
CA GLU A 99 -0.05 4.15 -6.56
C GLU A 99 0.25 3.38 -7.84
N PHE A 100 1.05 3.98 -8.71
CA PHE A 100 1.56 3.36 -9.93
C PHE A 100 3.02 3.01 -9.77
N ILE A 101 3.41 1.88 -10.37
CA ILE A 101 4.80 1.41 -10.38
C ILE A 101 5.71 2.42 -11.09
N SER A 102 5.19 3.10 -12.13
CA SER A 102 5.92 4.11 -12.89
C SER A 102 5.41 5.53 -12.61
N LYS A 103 6.29 6.39 -12.09
CA LYS A 103 6.03 7.83 -11.87
C LYS A 103 5.74 8.59 -13.17
N SER A 104 6.41 8.24 -14.27
CA SER A 104 6.11 8.87 -15.57
C SER A 104 4.72 8.45 -16.06
N GLY A 105 4.37 7.17 -15.89
CA GLY A 105 3.02 6.65 -16.15
C GLY A 105 1.97 7.40 -15.33
N ALA A 106 2.18 7.56 -14.02
CA ALA A 106 1.29 8.31 -13.15
C ALA A 106 1.08 9.77 -13.62
N LYS A 107 2.15 10.46 -14.01
CA LYS A 107 2.04 11.83 -14.53
C LYS A 107 1.26 11.90 -15.84
N LYS A 108 1.51 10.96 -16.75
CA LYS A 108 0.82 10.87 -18.04
C LYS A 108 -0.67 10.63 -17.83
N ILE A 109 -1.03 9.65 -17.00
CA ILE A 109 -2.42 9.32 -16.67
C ILE A 109 -3.12 10.51 -16.00
N ALA A 110 -2.49 11.15 -15.02
CA ALA A 110 -3.09 12.32 -14.37
C ALA A 110 -3.38 13.46 -15.36
N ARG A 111 -2.55 13.65 -16.39
CA ARG A 111 -2.81 14.66 -17.44
C ARG A 111 -3.85 14.20 -18.44
N GLU A 112 -3.82 12.93 -18.82
CA GLU A 112 -4.66 12.39 -19.88
C GLU A 112 -6.08 12.09 -19.43
N LEU A 113 -6.28 11.62 -18.19
CA LEU A 113 -7.60 11.24 -17.68
C LEU A 113 -8.28 12.32 -16.87
N ASN A 114 -7.55 13.32 -16.37
CA ASN A 114 -8.19 14.40 -15.62
C ASN A 114 -9.21 15.15 -16.50
N ASN A 115 -10.38 15.43 -15.93
CA ASN A 115 -11.56 16.01 -16.58
C ASN A 115 -12.15 15.16 -17.74
N LYS A 116 -11.78 13.89 -17.88
CA LYS A 116 -12.43 12.98 -18.84
C LYS A 116 -13.57 12.19 -18.18
N PRO A 117 -14.59 11.78 -18.95
CA PRO A 117 -15.63 10.92 -18.43
C PRO A 117 -15.07 9.58 -17.95
N ILE A 118 -15.61 9.06 -16.85
CA ILE A 118 -15.24 7.76 -16.28
C ILE A 118 -15.58 6.62 -17.26
N THR A 119 -16.71 6.73 -17.93
CA THR A 119 -17.21 5.76 -18.89
C THR A 119 -18.03 6.44 -19.97
N GLY A 120 -17.97 5.90 -21.19
CA GLY A 120 -18.86 6.30 -22.29
C GLY A 120 -20.18 5.50 -22.33
N ASN A 121 -20.31 4.46 -21.49
CA ASN A 121 -21.48 3.59 -21.49
C ASN A 121 -22.64 4.26 -20.73
N LYS A 122 -23.74 4.56 -21.43
CA LYS A 122 -24.97 5.18 -20.90
C LYS A 122 -25.66 4.34 -19.81
N SER A 123 -25.49 3.02 -19.83
CA SER A 123 -26.08 2.11 -18.84
C SER A 123 -25.26 2.03 -17.56
N SER A 124 -24.02 2.55 -17.55
CA SER A 124 -23.16 2.49 -16.38
C SER A 124 -23.60 3.51 -15.31
N PRO A 125 -23.57 3.15 -14.01
CA PRO A 125 -23.86 4.10 -12.92
C PRO A 125 -22.86 5.26 -12.84
N PHE A 126 -21.75 5.19 -13.57
CA PHE A 126 -20.71 6.22 -13.63
C PHE A 126 -20.80 7.11 -14.88
N TYR A 127 -21.84 6.96 -15.69
CA TYR A 127 -22.03 7.76 -16.89
C TYR A 127 -22.17 9.25 -16.55
N GLY A 128 -21.57 10.12 -17.36
CA GLY A 128 -21.58 11.56 -17.15
C GLY A 128 -20.67 12.07 -16.01
N LEU A 129 -20.11 11.19 -15.19
CA LEU A 129 -19.15 11.59 -14.15
C LEU A 129 -17.77 11.79 -14.74
N LEU A 130 -17.09 12.85 -14.31
CA LEU A 130 -15.73 13.20 -14.73
C LEU A 130 -14.70 12.77 -13.69
N TRP A 131 -13.56 12.30 -14.16
CA TRP A 131 -12.37 12.11 -13.34
C TRP A 131 -11.83 13.45 -12.83
N ASN A 132 -11.58 13.55 -11.52
CA ASN A 132 -10.82 14.64 -10.92
C ASN A 132 -9.54 14.06 -10.32
N MET A 133 -8.44 14.14 -11.06
CA MET A 133 -7.16 13.52 -10.72
C MET A 133 -6.06 14.56 -10.53
N LYS A 134 -5.22 14.35 -9.53
CA LYS A 134 -4.03 15.16 -9.29
C LYS A 134 -2.83 14.27 -8.99
N PHE A 135 -1.76 14.45 -9.75
CA PHE A 135 -0.49 13.80 -9.44
C PHE A 135 0.13 14.43 -8.19
N LEU A 136 0.60 13.60 -7.26
CA LEU A 136 1.26 14.07 -6.04
C LEU A 136 2.80 13.98 -6.17
N PRO A 137 3.50 15.10 -6.39
CA PRO A 137 4.96 15.08 -6.42
C PRO A 137 5.52 14.80 -5.02
N ARG A 138 6.56 13.94 -4.94
CA ARG A 138 7.28 13.59 -3.71
C ARG A 138 6.43 12.89 -2.63
N PHE A 139 5.20 12.51 -2.95
CA PHE A 139 4.36 11.73 -2.06
C PHE A 139 4.66 10.23 -2.20
N LYS A 140 4.67 9.52 -1.07
CA LYS A 140 4.84 8.07 -0.98
C LYS A 140 3.59 7.45 -0.37
N TRP A 141 3.28 6.21 -0.75
CA TRP A 141 2.13 5.48 -0.19
C TRP A 141 2.17 5.36 1.34
N ASP A 142 3.37 5.22 1.91
CA ASP A 142 3.55 5.16 3.36
C ASP A 142 3.00 6.39 4.08
N HIS A 143 3.12 7.59 3.49
CA HIS A 143 2.56 8.81 4.08
C HIS A 143 1.04 8.75 4.20
N LEU A 144 0.37 8.14 3.22
CA LEU A 144 -1.08 7.90 3.28
C LEU A 144 -1.42 6.91 4.39
N ARG A 145 -0.70 5.78 4.42
CA ARG A 145 -0.92 4.72 5.40
C ARG A 145 -0.70 5.24 6.82
N ASP A 146 0.36 6.00 7.05
CA ASP A 146 0.68 6.60 8.34
C ASP A 146 -0.39 7.61 8.75
N ARG A 147 -0.87 8.43 7.80
CA ARG A 147 -1.98 9.35 8.05
C ARG A 147 -3.26 8.61 8.45
N VAL A 148 -3.65 7.58 7.72
CA VAL A 148 -4.84 6.77 8.02
C VAL A 148 -4.71 6.10 9.40
N LYS A 149 -3.55 5.49 9.70
CA LYS A 149 -3.27 4.91 11.02
C LYS A 149 -3.38 5.93 12.14
N TYR A 150 -2.84 7.14 11.93
CA TYR A 150 -2.92 8.22 12.89
C TYR A 150 -4.39 8.64 13.15
N GLU A 151 -5.18 8.82 12.10
CA GLU A 151 -6.61 9.21 12.21
C GLU A 151 -7.44 8.13 12.92
N VAL A 152 -7.24 6.86 12.58
CA VAL A 152 -7.89 5.74 13.26
C VAL A 152 -7.48 5.69 14.73
N GLY A 153 -6.19 5.85 15.03
CA GLY A 153 -5.68 5.86 16.40
C GLY A 153 -6.24 7.01 17.24
N LEU A 154 -6.37 8.21 16.66
CA LEU A 154 -7.01 9.34 17.34
C LEU A 154 -8.50 9.08 17.60
N THR A 155 -9.21 8.52 16.63
CA THR A 155 -10.64 8.20 16.73
C THR A 155 -10.87 7.16 17.82
N TYR A 156 -10.07 6.10 17.84
CA TYR A 156 -10.08 5.08 18.89
C TYR A 156 -9.85 5.67 20.28
N LYS A 157 -8.83 6.54 20.44
CA LYS A 157 -8.55 7.22 21.72
C LYS A 157 -9.73 8.06 22.20
N ARG A 158 -10.39 8.80 21.29
CA ARG A 158 -11.57 9.62 21.61
C ARG A 158 -12.76 8.76 22.05
N LEU A 159 -13.08 7.71 21.30
CA LEU A 159 -14.15 6.77 21.64
C LEU A 159 -13.91 6.12 23.00
N HIS A 160 -12.68 5.64 23.25
CA HIS A 160 -12.34 5.00 24.50
C HIS A 160 -12.39 5.98 25.70
N ALA A 161 -11.97 7.23 25.50
CA ALA A 161 -12.08 8.26 26.53
C ALA A 161 -13.56 8.58 26.84
N HIS A 162 -14.42 8.63 25.82
CA HIS A 162 -15.84 8.86 25.99
C HIS A 162 -16.52 7.71 26.74
N ALA A 163 -16.24 6.46 26.38
CA ALA A 163 -16.74 5.28 27.07
C ALA A 163 -16.30 5.23 28.55
N ARG A 164 -15.03 5.59 28.85
CA ARG A 164 -14.54 5.71 30.23
C ARG A 164 -15.27 6.79 31.03
N LYS A 165 -15.56 7.94 30.42
CA LYS A 165 -16.34 9.01 31.07
C LYS A 165 -17.77 8.55 31.34
N GLN A 166 -18.43 7.93 30.37
CA GLN A 166 -19.80 7.42 30.52
C GLN A 166 -19.91 6.33 31.60
N THR A 167 -18.97 5.38 31.63
CA THR A 167 -18.94 4.34 32.68
C THR A 167 -18.70 4.93 34.08
N ALA A 168 -17.85 5.96 34.20
CA ALA A 168 -17.66 6.67 35.46
C ALA A 168 -18.92 7.42 35.91
N LEU A 169 -19.68 8.02 34.99
CA LEU A 169 -20.97 8.68 35.28
C LEU A 169 -22.06 7.67 35.68
N ASN A 170 -22.12 6.53 35.01
CA ASN A 170 -23.14 5.50 35.27
C ASN A 170 -22.86 4.71 36.56
N ASN A 171 -21.64 4.74 37.09
CA ASN A 171 -21.28 4.08 38.35
C ASN A 171 -20.46 5.00 39.28
N PRO A 172 -21.09 6.06 39.80
CA PRO A 172 -20.39 7.13 40.51
C PRO A 172 -19.74 6.62 41.80
N HIS A 173 -20.43 5.77 42.56
CA HIS A 173 -19.92 5.21 43.82
C HIS A 173 -18.61 4.44 43.63
N LYS A 174 -18.51 3.55 42.63
CA LYS A 174 -17.26 2.80 42.35
C LYS A 174 -16.13 3.73 41.93
N SER A 175 -16.42 4.79 41.18
CA SER A 175 -15.42 5.76 40.73
C SER A 175 -14.83 6.58 41.89
N GLU A 176 -15.64 6.91 42.90
CA GLU A 176 -15.20 7.61 44.11
C GLU A 176 -14.30 6.71 44.98
N PHE A 177 -14.68 5.44 45.17
CA PHE A 177 -13.86 4.47 45.91
C PHE A 177 -12.47 4.29 45.29
N ILE A 178 -12.38 4.16 43.95
CA ILE A 178 -11.10 4.02 43.24
C ILE A 178 -10.23 5.29 43.39
N LYS A 179 -10.83 6.49 43.31
CA LYS A 179 -10.11 7.75 43.53
C LYS A 179 -9.59 7.90 44.96
N LYS A 180 -10.36 7.47 45.96
CA LYS A 180 -9.96 7.49 47.38
C LYS A 180 -8.81 6.51 47.66
N GLN A 181 -8.85 5.32 47.07
CA GLN A 181 -7.77 4.33 47.13
C GLN A 181 -6.48 4.86 46.48
N ALA A 182 -6.57 5.44 45.28
CA ALA A 182 -5.41 5.99 44.57
C ALA A 182 -4.75 7.19 45.27
N LYS A 183 -5.51 7.99 46.04
CA LYS A 183 -4.97 9.06 46.89
C LYS A 183 -4.28 8.55 48.15
N LYS A 184 -4.70 7.40 48.70
CA LYS A 184 -4.07 6.78 49.88
C LYS A 184 -2.76 6.05 49.56
N ALA A 185 -2.59 5.61 48.32
CA ALA A 185 -1.39 4.90 47.85
C ALA A 185 -0.27 5.85 47.37
N LYS A 186 -0.37 7.15 47.67
CA LYS A 186 0.54 8.20 47.25
C LYS A 186 0.98 9.00 48.46
#